data_AF-A0A820G1R1-F1
#
_entry.id   AF-A0A820G1R1-F1
#
_cell.length_a   1.000
_cell.length_b   1.000
_cell.length_c   1.000
_cell.angle_alpha   90.00
_cell.angle_beta   90.00
_cell.angle_gamma   90.00
#
_symmetry.space_group_name_H-M   'P 1'
#
loop_
_entity.id
_entity.type
_entity.pdbx_description
1 polymer ?
#
loop_
_entity_poly.entity_id
_entity_poly.type
_entity_poly.pdbx_seq_one_letter_code
_entity_poly.pdbx_strand_id
1 'polypeptide(L)'
;MYISRLLHEFLLLIVIFYVYKIQSEEILYDTIVCFGDSNSDTGNVYNLTNSKWPIAPPYEKGRFSNGPIWIEKLGISNLMNYAYGGATTDNNLVQGYTAFNLMVPGIRQQITTYKNITDFNKISFNRTIYIIWAGGNDYSFNISLSPSSVVKSLINGINDFIQIGAKHLLIVDQPPI
;
A
#
# COMPACT_ATOMS: atom_id res chain seq x y z
N MET A 1 -37.09 35.27 38.73
CA MET A 1 -37.53 34.00 38.09
C MET A 1 -36.75 33.64 36.81
N TYR A 2 -35.95 34.53 36.22
CA TYR A 2 -35.16 34.25 34.99
C TYR A 2 -33.83 33.52 35.23
N ILE A 3 -33.20 33.72 36.41
CA ILE A 3 -31.87 33.19 36.72
C ILE A 3 -31.86 31.65 36.88
N SER A 4 -32.95 31.07 37.39
CA SER A 4 -33.06 29.62 37.59
C SER A 4 -33.20 28.83 36.27
N ARG A 5 -33.82 29.43 35.25
CA ARG A 5 -33.99 28.82 33.93
C ARG A 5 -32.69 28.82 33.13
N LEU A 6 -31.92 29.91 33.20
CA LEU A 6 -30.57 29.98 32.63
C LEU A 6 -29.62 28.97 33.28
N LEU A 7 -29.66 28.79 34.60
CA LEU A 7 -28.85 27.78 35.30
C LEU A 7 -29.20 26.34 34.89
N HIS A 8 -30.48 26.02 34.69
CA HIS A 8 -30.89 24.69 34.21
C HIS A 8 -30.48 24.42 32.77
N GLU A 9 -30.62 25.40 31.86
CA GLU A 9 -30.18 25.26 30.46
C GLU A 9 -28.65 25.14 30.36
N PHE A 10 -27.90 25.86 31.22
CA PHE A 10 -26.43 25.76 31.29
C PHE A 10 -25.95 24.39 31.82
N LEU A 11 -26.63 23.85 32.84
CA LEU A 11 -26.34 22.49 33.35
C LEU A 11 -26.67 21.40 32.32
N LEU A 12 -27.77 21.54 31.56
CA LEU A 12 -28.13 20.59 30.51
C LEU A 12 -27.08 20.56 29.39
N LEU A 13 -26.56 21.73 29.00
CA LEU A 13 -25.47 21.85 28.01
C LEU A 13 -24.18 21.18 28.50
N ILE A 14 -23.78 21.38 29.76
CA ILE A 14 -22.58 20.75 30.33
C ILE A 14 -22.71 19.22 30.37
N VAL A 15 -23.89 18.69 30.69
CA VAL A 15 -24.16 17.23 30.68
C VAL A 15 -24.10 16.66 29.26
N ILE A 16 -24.61 17.38 28.25
CA ILE A 16 -24.52 16.95 26.84
C ILE A 16 -23.04 16.88 26.40
N PHE A 17 -22.19 17.86 26.76
CA PHE A 17 -20.77 17.82 26.42
C PHE A 17 -19.96 16.75 27.19
N TYR A 18 -20.38 16.37 28.40
CA TYR A 18 -19.70 15.31 29.17
C TYR A 18 -20.08 13.88 28.71
N VAL A 19 -21.28 13.68 28.15
CA VAL A 19 -21.73 12.37 27.68
C VAL A 19 -21.15 12.03 26.29
N TYR A 20 -20.84 13.04 25.47
CA TYR A 20 -20.07 12.83 24.22
C TYR A 20 -18.58 13.05 24.46
N LYS A 21 -17.95 12.18 25.27
CA LYS A 21 -16.56 11.84 24.98
C LYS A 21 -16.58 11.21 23.59
N ILE A 22 -16.25 11.99 22.57
CA ILE A 22 -15.92 11.46 21.26
C ILE A 22 -14.69 10.59 21.50
N GLN A 23 -14.93 9.30 21.72
CA GLN A 23 -13.88 8.31 21.69
C GLN A 23 -13.54 8.23 20.20
N SER A 24 -12.47 8.91 19.78
CA SER A 24 -11.86 8.55 18.51
C SER A 24 -11.47 7.09 18.68
N GLU A 25 -12.11 6.18 17.95
CA GLU A 25 -11.51 4.87 17.77
C GLU A 25 -10.17 5.15 17.08
N GLU A 26 -9.06 5.07 17.83
CA GLU A 26 -7.75 4.92 17.22
C GLU A 26 -7.74 3.54 16.56
N ILE A 27 -8.40 3.42 15.40
CA ILE A 27 -8.15 2.30 14.50
C ILE A 27 -6.82 2.63 13.82
N LEU A 28 -5.74 2.41 14.56
CA LEU A 28 -4.43 2.25 13.96
C LEU A 28 -4.44 0.90 13.25
N TYR A 29 -4.05 0.92 11.97
CA TYR A 29 -3.76 -0.30 11.23
C TYR A 29 -2.62 -1.03 11.94
N ASP A 30 -2.78 -2.33 12.21
CA ASP A 30 -1.70 -3.17 12.73
C ASP A 30 -1.07 -4.03 11.63
N THR A 31 -1.71 -4.07 10.46
CA THR A 31 -1.28 -4.83 9.30
C THR A 31 -1.23 -3.96 8.06
N ILE A 32 -0.10 -4.00 7.37
CA ILE A 32 0.06 -3.47 6.01
C ILE A 32 0.18 -4.66 5.06
N VAL A 33 -0.54 -4.61 3.94
CA VAL A 33 -0.26 -5.45 2.78
C VAL A 33 0.14 -4.54 1.62
N CYS A 34 1.42 -4.57 1.23
CA CYS A 34 2.00 -3.66 0.26
C CYS A 34 2.29 -4.36 -1.06
N PHE A 35 1.88 -3.72 -2.16
CA PHE A 35 2.10 -4.13 -3.54
C PHE A 35 2.76 -2.98 -4.26
N GLY A 36 3.85 -3.24 -4.96
CA GLY A 36 4.63 -2.14 -5.53
C GLY A 36 5.82 -2.56 -6.35
N ASP A 37 6.62 -1.55 -6.66
CA ASP A 37 7.88 -1.66 -7.37
C ASP A 37 9.10 -1.44 -6.45
N SER A 38 10.21 -0.97 -7.01
CA SER A 38 11.45 -0.66 -6.29
C SER A 38 11.28 0.36 -5.16
N ASN A 39 10.29 1.25 -5.24
CA ASN A 39 10.02 2.22 -4.18
C ASN A 39 9.53 1.58 -2.88
N SER A 40 9.00 0.35 -2.97
CA SER A 40 8.43 -0.39 -1.85
C SER A 40 9.10 -1.75 -1.61
N ASP A 41 9.94 -2.24 -2.52
CA ASP A 41 10.63 -3.53 -2.37
C ASP A 41 11.67 -3.50 -1.23
N THR A 42 11.52 -4.44 -0.29
CA THR A 42 12.41 -4.62 0.88
C THR A 42 13.39 -5.78 0.72
N GLY A 43 13.48 -6.39 -0.46
CA GLY A 43 14.46 -7.43 -0.79
C GLY A 43 13.92 -8.61 -1.62
N ASN A 44 12.68 -8.57 -2.11
CA ASN A 44 12.08 -9.62 -2.93
C ASN A 44 12.89 -9.84 -4.22
N VAL A 45 13.24 -8.76 -4.92
CA VAL A 45 14.11 -8.85 -6.09
C VAL A 45 15.55 -9.21 -5.75
N TYR A 46 16.04 -8.76 -4.60
CA TYR A 46 17.36 -9.16 -4.11
C TYR A 46 17.44 -10.67 -3.93
N ASN A 47 16.42 -11.29 -3.35
CA ASN A 47 16.32 -12.74 -3.23
C ASN A 47 16.17 -13.42 -4.61
N LEU A 48 15.30 -12.90 -5.47
CA LEU A 48 15.07 -13.42 -6.83
C LEU A 48 16.36 -13.47 -7.66
N THR A 49 17.24 -12.49 -7.47
CA THR A 49 18.49 -12.37 -8.23
C THR A 49 19.68 -13.04 -7.56
N ASN A 50 19.46 -13.87 -6.54
CA ASN A 50 20.52 -14.48 -5.71
C ASN A 50 21.47 -13.42 -5.14
N SER A 51 20.90 -12.37 -4.54
CA SER A 51 21.61 -11.28 -3.88
C SER A 51 22.46 -10.39 -4.80
N LYS A 52 22.10 -10.29 -6.09
CA LYS A 52 22.88 -9.55 -7.11
C LYS A 52 22.30 -8.19 -7.49
N TRP A 53 21.01 -7.94 -7.29
CA TRP A 53 20.38 -6.66 -7.64
C TRP A 53 19.30 -6.27 -6.61
N PRO A 54 19.28 -5.02 -6.11
CA PRO A 54 20.12 -3.89 -6.50
C PRO A 54 21.60 -4.02 -6.08
N ILE A 55 22.52 -3.42 -6.85
CA ILE A 55 23.98 -3.55 -6.64
C ILE A 55 24.44 -2.62 -5.50
N ALA A 56 25.06 -3.18 -4.47
CA ALA A 56 25.68 -2.40 -3.41
C ALA A 56 27.15 -2.07 -3.73
N PRO A 57 27.65 -0.85 -3.45
CA PRO A 57 26.93 0.40 -3.14
C PRO A 57 26.33 1.07 -4.40
N PRO A 58 25.35 2.01 -4.27
CA PRO A 58 24.89 2.68 -3.04
C PRO A 58 23.74 1.98 -2.31
N TYR A 59 23.20 0.90 -2.87
CA TYR A 59 22.03 0.23 -2.33
C TYR A 59 22.35 -0.61 -1.09
N GLU A 60 21.48 -0.56 -0.07
CA GLU A 60 21.68 -1.27 1.20
C GLU A 60 20.69 -2.44 1.34
N LYS A 61 21.20 -3.64 1.70
CA LYS A 61 20.39 -4.82 2.09
C LYS A 61 19.24 -5.12 1.12
N GLY A 62 19.48 -4.98 -0.18
CA GLY A 62 18.49 -5.28 -1.22
C GLY A 62 17.39 -4.24 -1.41
N ARG A 63 17.42 -3.09 -0.72
CA ARG A 63 16.51 -1.96 -0.99
C ARG A 63 17.06 -1.15 -2.16
N PHE A 64 16.18 -0.59 -2.98
CA PHE A 64 16.53 0.40 -4.00
C PHE A 64 16.75 1.80 -3.39
N SER A 65 17.38 1.83 -2.21
CA SER A 65 17.76 3.01 -1.45
C SER A 65 19.05 2.73 -0.69
N ASN A 66 19.71 3.77 -0.17
CA ASN A 66 20.90 3.68 0.67
C ASN A 66 20.58 3.42 2.16
N GLY A 67 19.44 2.79 2.43
CA GLY A 67 18.94 2.52 3.78
C GLY A 67 17.45 2.15 3.78
N PRO A 68 16.80 2.14 4.95
CA PRO A 68 15.38 1.82 5.07
C PRO A 68 14.49 2.74 4.24
N ILE A 69 13.52 2.15 3.55
CA ILE A 69 12.56 2.87 2.70
C ILE A 69 11.31 3.27 3.49
N TRP A 70 10.45 4.08 2.86
CA TRP A 70 9.29 4.70 3.49
C TRP A 70 8.38 3.71 4.24
N ILE A 71 8.14 2.53 3.65
CA ILE A 71 7.22 1.55 4.22
C ILE A 71 7.75 0.95 5.53
N GLU A 72 9.07 0.83 5.67
CA GLU A 72 9.73 0.34 6.88
C GLU A 72 9.69 1.38 8.01
N LYS A 73 9.51 2.66 7.65
CA LYS A 73 9.46 3.78 8.61
C LYS A 73 8.06 4.02 9.18
N LEU A 74 7.03 3.32 8.69
CA LEU A 74 5.65 3.45 9.18
C LEU A 74 5.44 2.86 10.58
N GLY A 75 6.35 1.99 11.05
CA GLY A 75 6.30 1.45 12.41
C GLY A 75 5.14 0.48 12.68
N ILE A 76 4.50 -0.04 11.63
CA ILE A 76 3.44 -1.05 11.76
C ILE A 76 4.06 -2.44 11.91
N SER A 77 3.57 -3.20 12.88
CA SER A 77 4.19 -4.45 13.34
C SER A 77 4.07 -5.60 12.34
N ASN A 78 2.97 -5.69 11.58
CA ASN A 78 2.78 -6.74 10.58
C ASN A 78 2.84 -6.16 9.16
N LEU A 79 4.00 -6.27 8.51
CA LEU A 79 4.20 -5.84 7.13
C LEU A 79 4.29 -7.06 6.20
N MET A 80 3.26 -7.25 5.37
CA MET A 80 3.26 -8.22 4.28
C MET A 80 3.61 -7.50 2.97
N ASN A 81 4.86 -7.61 2.54
CA ASN A 81 5.36 -6.87 1.38
C ASN A 81 5.55 -7.74 0.15
N TYR A 82 4.71 -7.53 -0.87
CA TYR A 82 4.72 -8.21 -2.15
C TYR A 82 5.39 -7.40 -3.26
N ALA A 83 5.97 -6.23 -2.97
CA ALA A 83 6.60 -5.37 -3.98
C ALA A 83 7.85 -6.02 -4.59
N TYR A 84 8.04 -5.85 -5.89
CA TYR A 84 9.24 -6.30 -6.62
C TYR A 84 9.83 -5.14 -7.43
N GLY A 85 11.12 -4.85 -7.24
CA GLY A 85 11.86 -3.93 -8.11
C GLY A 85 11.65 -4.19 -9.61
N GLY A 86 11.24 -3.16 -10.35
CA GLY A 86 10.90 -3.28 -11.77
C GLY A 86 9.48 -3.77 -12.07
N ALA A 87 8.63 -3.96 -11.06
CA ALA A 87 7.22 -4.30 -11.27
C ALA A 87 6.46 -3.19 -12.00
N THR A 88 5.59 -3.61 -12.92
CA THR A 88 4.63 -2.77 -13.64
C THR A 88 3.24 -2.90 -13.01
N THR A 89 2.27 -2.11 -13.45
CA THR A 89 0.89 -2.23 -12.94
C THR A 89 0.25 -3.60 -13.26
N ASP A 90 0.52 -4.16 -14.43
CA ASP A 90 0.09 -5.49 -14.84
C ASP A 90 1.04 -6.07 -15.90
N ASN A 91 1.53 -7.29 -15.71
CA ASN A 91 2.35 -7.97 -16.71
C ASN A 91 1.60 -8.23 -18.03
N ASN A 92 0.26 -8.29 -18.03
CA ASN A 92 -0.52 -8.40 -19.26
C ASN A 92 -0.57 -7.08 -20.06
N LEU A 93 -0.36 -5.94 -19.41
CA LEU A 93 -0.24 -4.64 -20.08
C LEU A 93 1.19 -4.45 -20.60
N VAL A 94 2.17 -4.66 -19.71
CA VAL A 94 3.60 -4.64 -20.03
C VAL A 94 4.37 -5.45 -18.98
N GLN A 95 5.20 -6.38 -19.42
CA GLN A 95 6.00 -7.21 -18.51
C GLN A 95 7.10 -6.37 -17.84
N GLY A 96 7.19 -6.48 -16.51
CA GLY A 96 8.28 -5.89 -15.72
C GLY A 96 9.49 -6.81 -15.65
N TYR A 97 10.68 -6.23 -15.56
CA TYR A 97 11.94 -6.98 -15.50
C TYR A 97 12.93 -6.43 -14.48
N THR A 98 13.82 -7.31 -14.04
CA THR A 98 15.06 -6.92 -13.38
C THR A 98 16.10 -6.40 -14.37
N ALA A 99 17.18 -5.77 -13.87
CA ALA A 99 18.36 -5.42 -14.68
C ALA A 99 19.05 -6.61 -15.36
N PHE A 100 18.68 -7.86 -15.01
CA PHE A 100 19.19 -9.09 -15.61
C PHE A 100 18.17 -9.79 -16.53
N ASN A 101 17.13 -9.08 -16.99
CA ASN A 101 16.04 -9.62 -17.80
C ASN A 101 15.26 -10.78 -17.16
N LEU A 102 15.33 -10.93 -15.83
CA LEU A 102 14.41 -11.81 -15.11
C LEU A 102 13.05 -11.12 -14.97
N MET A 103 11.97 -11.83 -15.32
CA MET A 103 10.61 -11.33 -15.16
C MET A 103 10.28 -11.14 -13.68
N VAL A 104 9.59 -10.04 -13.37
CA VAL A 104 9.05 -9.77 -12.03
C VAL A 104 7.52 -9.62 -12.07
N PRO A 105 6.81 -10.03 -11.01
CA PRO A 105 5.36 -9.93 -10.99
C PRO A 105 4.92 -8.46 -10.94
N GLY A 106 4.03 -8.08 -11.85
CA GLY A 106 3.32 -6.81 -11.79
C GLY A 106 2.31 -6.78 -10.65
N ILE A 107 1.73 -5.62 -10.35
CA ILE A 107 0.81 -5.45 -9.21
C ILE A 107 -0.35 -6.45 -9.26
N ARG A 108 -0.97 -6.65 -10.43
CA ARG A 108 -2.04 -7.67 -10.62
C ARG A 108 -1.59 -9.09 -10.24
N GLN A 109 -0.36 -9.47 -10.57
CA GLN A 109 0.20 -10.78 -10.24
C GLN A 109 0.60 -10.89 -8.77
N GLN A 110 1.12 -9.80 -8.18
CA GLN A 110 1.39 -9.73 -6.74
C GLN A 110 0.09 -9.89 -5.93
N ILE A 111 -1.00 -9.24 -6.36
CA ILE A 111 -2.34 -9.39 -5.75
C ILE A 111 -2.84 -10.82 -5.88
N THR A 112 -2.70 -11.43 -7.06
CA THR A 112 -3.10 -12.81 -7.29
C THR A 112 -2.32 -13.77 -6.36
N THR A 113 -1.02 -13.53 -6.18
CA THR A 113 -0.19 -14.30 -5.25
C THR A 113 -0.73 -14.18 -3.82
N TYR A 114 -1.01 -12.97 -3.35
CA TYR A 114 -1.61 -12.73 -2.04
C TYR A 114 -2.94 -13.48 -1.88
N LYS A 115 -3.84 -13.38 -2.87
CA LYS A 115 -5.14 -14.09 -2.87
C LYS A 115 -4.99 -15.60 -2.77
N ASN A 116 -4.00 -16.18 -3.44
CA ASN A 116 -3.82 -17.62 -3.49
C ASN A 116 -3.25 -18.20 -2.18
N ILE A 117 -2.44 -17.43 -1.45
CA ILE A 117 -1.76 -17.94 -0.24
C ILE A 117 -2.41 -17.49 1.07
N THR A 118 -3.39 -16.59 1.01
CA THR A 118 -4.00 -15.99 2.20
C THR A 118 -5.31 -16.69 2.57
N ASP A 119 -5.42 -17.11 3.81
CA ASP A 119 -6.69 -17.51 4.41
C ASP A 119 -7.46 -16.27 4.89
N PHE A 120 -8.37 -15.79 4.05
CA PHE A 120 -9.12 -14.56 4.31
C PHE A 120 -10.03 -14.62 5.54
N ASN A 121 -10.32 -15.81 6.08
CA ASN A 121 -11.06 -15.94 7.34
C ASN A 121 -10.25 -15.49 8.56
N LYS A 122 -8.92 -15.38 8.42
CA LYS A 122 -8.00 -14.93 9.47
C LYS A 122 -7.62 -13.45 9.35
N ILE A 123 -8.06 -12.77 8.30
CA ILE A 123 -7.70 -11.37 8.04
C ILE A 123 -8.69 -10.44 8.74
N SER A 124 -8.18 -9.54 9.58
CA SER A 124 -8.96 -8.43 10.13
C SER A 124 -8.97 -7.27 9.14
N PHE A 125 -9.92 -7.27 8.20
CA PHE A 125 -10.03 -6.22 7.18
C PHE A 125 -10.21 -4.81 7.74
N ASN A 126 -10.75 -4.66 8.96
CA ASN A 126 -10.88 -3.36 9.63
C ASN A 126 -9.54 -2.83 10.18
N ARG A 127 -8.50 -3.68 10.30
CA ARG A 127 -7.18 -3.32 10.86
C ARG A 127 -6.05 -3.45 9.83
N THR A 128 -6.41 -3.80 8.60
CA THR A 128 -5.48 -3.99 7.49
C THR A 128 -5.61 -2.85 6.50
N ILE A 129 -4.48 -2.20 6.17
CA ILE A 129 -4.39 -1.27 5.06
C ILE A 129 -3.68 -1.93 3.87
N TYR A 130 -4.30 -1.82 2.70
CA TYR A 130 -3.77 -2.31 1.43
C TYR A 130 -3.14 -1.14 0.67
N ILE A 131 -1.91 -1.33 0.19
CA ILE A 131 -1.14 -0.26 -0.41
C ILE A 131 -0.74 -0.64 -1.83
N ILE A 132 -0.97 0.26 -2.79
CA ILE A 132 -0.43 0.14 -4.16
C ILE A 132 0.49 1.34 -4.44
N TRP A 133 1.71 1.05 -4.91
CA TRP A 133 2.57 2.06 -5.52
C TRP A 133 3.34 1.51 -6.73
N ALA A 134 2.88 1.86 -7.93
CA ALA A 134 3.53 1.54 -9.21
C ALA A 134 3.00 2.44 -10.34
N GLY A 135 3.67 2.41 -11.49
CA GLY A 135 3.24 3.06 -12.72
C GLY A 135 4.41 3.58 -13.57
N GLY A 136 5.50 4.00 -12.93
CA GLY A 136 6.68 4.52 -13.64
C GLY A 136 7.36 3.48 -14.52
N ASN A 137 7.43 2.23 -14.06
CA ASN A 137 8.00 1.14 -14.83
C ASN A 137 7.20 0.84 -16.10
N ASP A 138 5.89 1.04 -16.10
CA ASP A 138 5.05 0.82 -17.28
C ASP A 138 5.55 1.67 -18.46
N TYR A 139 5.80 2.95 -18.23
CA TYR A 139 6.36 3.85 -19.24
C TYR A 139 7.83 3.60 -19.53
N SER A 140 8.59 3.11 -18.55
CA SER A 140 10.01 2.77 -18.74
C SER A 140 10.19 1.56 -19.66
N PHE A 141 9.32 0.56 -19.54
CA PHE A 141 9.34 -0.65 -20.38
C PHE A 141 8.56 -0.47 -21.69
N ASN A 142 7.58 0.43 -21.74
CA ASN A 142 6.84 0.76 -22.96
C ASN A 142 6.42 2.24 -22.99
N ILE A 143 7.26 3.06 -23.62
CA ILE A 143 7.04 4.51 -23.78
C ILE A 143 5.80 4.88 -24.61
N SER A 144 5.22 3.92 -25.33
CA SER A 144 4.03 4.15 -26.17
C SER A 144 2.71 3.92 -25.42
N LEU A 145 2.76 3.53 -24.14
CA LEU A 145 1.56 3.35 -23.34
C LEU A 145 0.85 4.69 -23.10
N SER A 146 -0.47 4.66 -23.24
CA SER A 146 -1.29 5.80 -22.87
C SER A 146 -1.52 5.85 -21.36
N PRO A 147 -1.59 7.03 -20.74
CA PRO A 147 -1.88 7.14 -19.32
C PRO A 147 -3.19 6.48 -18.89
N SER A 148 -4.20 6.51 -19.76
CA SER A 148 -5.49 5.86 -19.49
C SER A 148 -5.38 4.34 -19.38
N SER A 149 -4.46 3.70 -20.13
CA SER A 149 -4.20 2.25 -20.01
C SER A 149 -3.61 1.88 -18.65
N VAL A 150 -2.62 2.65 -18.19
CA VAL A 150 -1.96 2.44 -16.89
C VAL A 150 -2.94 2.70 -15.74
N VAL A 151 -3.70 3.79 -15.80
CA VAL A 151 -4.76 4.09 -14.81
C VAL A 151 -5.82 2.99 -14.78
N LYS A 152 -6.26 2.49 -15.94
CA LYS A 152 -7.22 1.38 -16.01
C LYS A 152 -6.68 0.11 -15.35
N SER A 153 -5.39 -0.17 -15.53
CA SER A 153 -4.71 -1.30 -14.89
C SER A 153 -4.71 -1.16 -13.35
N LEU A 154 -4.39 0.02 -12.83
CA LEU A 154 -4.48 0.32 -11.40
C LEU A 154 -5.91 0.19 -10.85
N ILE A 155 -6.91 0.71 -11.58
CA ILE A 155 -8.33 0.57 -11.21
C ILE A 155 -8.73 -0.91 -11.14
N ASN A 156 -8.28 -1.73 -12.08
CA ASN A 156 -8.51 -3.18 -12.00
C ASN A 156 -7.89 -3.76 -10.72
N GLY A 157 -6.64 -3.40 -10.39
CA GLY A 157 -6.00 -3.79 -9.13
C GLY A 157 -6.79 -3.37 -7.87
N ILE A 158 -7.36 -2.16 -7.87
CA ILE A 158 -8.23 -1.68 -6.79
C ILE A 158 -9.49 -2.54 -6.69
N ASN A 159 -10.15 -2.83 -7.80
CA ASN A 159 -11.34 -3.69 -7.83
C ASN A 159 -11.06 -5.09 -7.28
N ASP A 160 -9.86 -5.61 -7.51
CA ASP A 160 -9.43 -6.89 -6.97
C ASP A 160 -9.35 -6.91 -5.44
N PHE A 161 -8.99 -5.78 -4.80
CA PHE A 161 -9.01 -5.64 -3.34
C PHE A 161 -10.42 -5.52 -2.79
N ILE A 162 -11.26 -4.73 -3.45
CA ILE A 162 -12.67 -4.56 -3.06
C ILE A 162 -13.36 -5.94 -3.05
N GLN A 163 -13.09 -6.79 -4.05
CA GLN A 163 -13.65 -8.14 -4.14
C GLN A 163 -13.29 -9.06 -2.98
N ILE A 164 -12.11 -8.89 -2.36
CA ILE A 164 -11.71 -9.70 -1.20
C ILE A 164 -12.15 -9.09 0.12
N GLY A 165 -12.86 -7.95 0.12
CA GLY A 165 -13.36 -7.29 1.33
C GLY A 165 -12.41 -6.26 1.92
N ALA A 166 -11.40 -5.80 1.17
CA ALA A 166 -10.55 -4.71 1.61
C ALA A 166 -11.37 -3.43 1.85
N LYS A 167 -11.14 -2.78 3.00
CA LYS A 167 -11.85 -1.57 3.44
C LYS A 167 -10.99 -0.32 3.44
N HIS A 168 -9.68 -0.49 3.55
CA HIS A 168 -8.72 0.60 3.65
C HIS A 168 -7.67 0.43 2.56
N LEU A 169 -7.61 1.40 1.66
CA LEU A 169 -6.66 1.42 0.56
C LEU A 169 -5.89 2.74 0.58
N LEU A 170 -4.57 2.64 0.36
CA LEU A 170 -3.71 3.77 0.04
C LEU A 170 -3.14 3.54 -1.35
N ILE A 171 -3.45 4.44 -2.27
CA ILE A 171 -2.94 4.43 -3.63
C ILE A 171 -1.98 5.60 -3.74
N VAL A 172 -0.71 5.30 -3.96
CA VAL A 172 0.34 6.33 -4.04
C VAL A 172 0.52 6.72 -5.51
N ASP A 173 0.44 8.02 -5.76
CA ASP A 173 0.63 8.57 -7.10
C ASP A 173 2.08 8.43 -7.57
N GLN A 174 2.27 8.51 -8.88
CA GLN A 174 3.59 8.47 -9.48
C GLN A 174 4.35 9.75 -9.09
N PRO A 175 5.56 9.66 -8.52
CA PRO A 175 6.40 10.84 -8.30
C PRO A 175 6.79 11.47 -9.65
N PRO A 176 7.14 12.76 -9.69
CA PRO A 176 7.68 13.39 -10.89
C PRO A 176 8.85 12.57 -11.45
N ILE A 177 8.77 12.25 -12.74
CA ILE A 177 9.75 11.44 -13.49
C ILE A 177 10.56 12.34 -14.42
#